data_AF-A0AAV7GX95-F1
#
_entry.id   AF-A0AAV7GX95-F1
#
_cell.length_a   1.000
_cell.length_b   1.000
_cell.length_c   1.000
_cell.angle_alpha   90.00
_cell.angle_beta   90.00
_cell.angle_gamma   90.00
#
_symmetry.space_group_name_H-M   'P 1'
#
loop_
_entity.id
_entity.type
_entity.pdbx_description
1 polymer ?
#
loop_
_entity_poly.entity_id
_entity_poly.type
_entity_poly.pdbx_seq_one_letter_code
_entity_poly.pdbx_strand_id
1 'polypeptide(L)' 'MVVAEACEMFILELTHRGWTHAEKNKRQSLQKNDIAAAISQTDIFDFLVDRVPTNEGGRDEVVPKAIPGGAIDSSHYYVH' A
#
# COMPACT_ATOMS: atom_id res chain seq x y z
N MET A 1 15.91 20.98 3.71
CA MET A 1 15.44 20.90 2.30
C MET A 1 15.69 19.55 1.65
N VAL A 2 16.72 18.78 2.02
CA VAL A 2 17.03 17.46 1.42
C VAL A 2 15.88 16.45 1.47
N VAL A 3 15.15 16.36 2.59
CA VAL A 3 14.03 15.41 2.70
C VAL A 3 12.89 15.79 1.75
N ALA A 4 12.63 17.07 1.50
CA ALA A 4 11.56 17.50 0.59
C ALA A 4 11.86 17.10 -0.86
N GLU A 5 13.10 17.29 -1.30
CA GLU A 5 13.57 16.91 -2.64
C GLU A 5 13.60 15.38 -2.82
N ALA A 6 14.04 14.65 -1.80
CA ALA A 6 13.96 13.18 -1.80
C ALA A 6 12.51 12.69 -1.81
N CYS A 7 11.61 13.35 -1.06
CA CYS A 7 10.17 13.05 -1.08
C CYS A 7 9.55 13.30 -2.46
N GLU A 8 9.97 14.35 -3.17
CA GLU A 8 9.52 14.63 -4.53
C GLU A 8 9.92 13.50 -5.48
N MET A 9 11.19 13.10 -5.48
CA MET A 9 11.68 11.97 -6.26
C MET A 9 10.96 10.66 -5.87
N PHE A 10 10.74 10.43 -4.58
CA PHE A 10 10.04 9.26 -4.06
C PHE A 10 8.60 9.19 -4.56
N ILE A 11 7.83 10.29 -4.47
CA ILE A 11 6.43 10.34 -4.92
C ILE A 11 6.35 10.12 -6.43
N LEU A 12 7.24 10.75 -7.21
CA LEU A 12 7.28 10.59 -8.66
C LEU A 12 7.54 9.13 -9.06
N GLU A 13 8.57 8.52 -8.48
CA GLU A 13 8.96 7.14 -8.80
C GLU A 13 7.86 6.14 -8.40
N LEU A 14 7.30 6.28 -7.19
CA LEU A 14 6.23 5.42 -6.69
C LEU A 14 4.97 5.54 -7.56
N THR A 15 4.60 6.76 -7.94
CA THR A 15 3.43 7.03 -8.79
C THR A 15 3.61 6.43 -10.18
N HIS A 16 4.79 6.59 -10.79
CA HIS A 16 5.08 6.06 -12.12
C HIS A 16 5.00 4.53 -12.16
N ARG A 17 5.62 3.85 -11.19
CA ARG A 17 5.57 2.39 -11.08
C ARG A 17 4.17 1.88 -10.78
N GLY A 18 3.46 2.51 -9.83
CA GLY A 18 2.06 2.18 -9.55
C GLY A 18 1.17 2.34 -10.78
N TRP A 19 1.34 3.43 -11.53
CA TRP A 19 0.56 3.68 -12.74
C TRP A 19 0.74 2.58 -13.79
N THR A 20 1.95 2.04 -13.93
CA THR A 20 2.22 0.88 -14.81
C THR A 20 1.33 -0.33 -14.46
N HIS A 21 1.03 -0.58 -13.18
CA HIS A 21 0.11 -1.63 -12.76
C HIS A 21 -1.36 -1.28 -13.05
N ALA A 22 -1.75 -0.02 -12.91
CA ALA A 22 -3.09 0.43 -13.27
C ALA A 22 -3.35 0.24 -14.77
N GLU A 23 -2.38 0.62 -15.62
CA GLU A 23 -2.43 0.47 -17.08
C GLU A 23 -2.52 -1.00 -17.50
N LYS A 24 -1.71 -1.89 -16.90
CA LYS A 24 -1.78 -3.35 -17.13
C LYS A 24 -3.19 -3.91 -16.83
N ASN A 25 -3.88 -3.32 -15.86
CA ASN A 25 -5.24 -3.68 -15.47
C ASN A 25 -6.33 -2.88 -16.22
N LYS A 26 -5.97 -2.13 -17.27
CA LYS A 26 -6.87 -1.27 -18.07
C LYS A 26 -7.65 -0.24 -17.24
N ARG A 27 -7.07 0.21 -16.13
CA ARG A 27 -7.66 1.25 -15.29
C ARG A 27 -7.06 2.61 -15.62
N GLN A 28 -7.91 3.63 -15.55
CA GLN A 28 -7.52 5.04 -15.69
C GLN A 28 -7.46 5.75 -14.32
N SER A 29 -7.47 4.98 -13.25
CA SER A 29 -7.33 5.45 -11.88
C SER A 29 -6.37 4.55 -11.11
N LEU A 30 -5.53 5.19 -10.30
CA LEU A 30 -4.56 4.52 -9.45
C LEU A 30 -5.26 3.99 -8.19
N GLN A 31 -5.02 2.73 -7.84
CA GLN A 31 -5.61 2.07 -6.67
C GLN A 31 -4.54 1.63 -5.68
N LYS A 32 -4.94 1.37 -4.43
CA LYS A 32 -4.05 0.85 -3.39
C LYS A 32 -3.32 -0.43 -3.82
N ASN A 33 -3.98 -1.31 -4.58
CA ASN A 33 -3.39 -2.55 -5.08
C ASN A 33 -2.25 -2.31 -6.09
N ASP A 34 -2.30 -1.22 -6.87
CA ASP A 34 -1.20 -0.86 -7.78
C ASP A 34 0.03 -0.41 -7.01
N ILE A 35 -0.20 0.40 -5.96
CA ILE A 35 0.85 0.88 -5.07
C ILE A 35 1.48 -0.29 -4.33
N ALA A 36 0.67 -1.20 -3.78
CA ALA A 36 1.15 -2.42 -3.14
C ALA A 36 2.02 -3.24 -4.10
N ALA A 37 1.53 -3.51 -5.32
CA ALA A 37 2.29 -4.25 -6.32
C ALA A 37 3.61 -3.57 -6.72
N ALA A 38 3.62 -2.24 -6.84
CA ALA A 38 4.84 -1.48 -7.14
C ALA A 38 5.87 -1.53 -6.01
N ILE A 39 5.42 -1.46 -4.75
CA ILE A 39 6.26 -1.60 -3.56
C ILE A 39 6.89 -2.99 -3.51
N SER A 40 6.09 -4.06 -3.68
CA SER A 40 6.57 -5.44 -3.65
C SER A 40 7.59 -5.78 -4.74
N GLN A 41 7.67 -4.99 -5.81
CA GLN A 41 8.53 -5.23 -6.98
C GLN A 41 9.72 -4.26 -7.07
N THR A 42 9.96 -3.48 -6.01
CA THR A 42 10.97 -2.42 -6.03
C THR A 42 11.77 -2.41 -4.73
N ASP A 43 12.98 -2.95 -4.77
CA ASP A 43 13.85 -3.12 -3.59
C ASP A 43 14.05 -1.84 -2.76
N ILE A 44 14.13 -0.67 -3.41
CA ILE A 44 14.28 0.62 -2.71
C ILE A 44 13.05 0.99 -1.86
N PHE A 45 11.90 0.33 -2.08
CA PHE A 45 10.66 0.52 -1.34
C PHE A 45 10.43 -0.53 -0.23
N ASP A 46 11.39 -1.43 0.03
CA ASP A 46 11.27 -2.48 1.05
C ASP A 46 10.94 -1.94 2.44
N PHE A 47 11.36 -0.71 2.76
CA PHE A 47 11.03 -0.04 4.02
C PHE A 47 9.52 0.20 4.23
N LEU A 48 8.69 0.02 3.19
CA LEU A 48 7.24 0.18 3.23
C LEU A 48 6.48 -1.14 3.36
N VAL A 49 7.13 -2.28 3.16
CA VAL A 49 6.47 -3.60 3.10
C VAL A 49 5.69 -3.90 4.38
N ASP A 50 6.29 -3.65 5.55
CA ASP A 50 5.64 -3.89 6.85
C ASP A 50 4.47 -2.94 7.14
N ARG A 51 4.36 -1.83 6.39
CA ARG A 51 3.34 -0.79 6.60
C ARG A 51 2.21 -0.88 5.59
N VAL A 52 2.43 -1.49 4.43
CA VAL A 52 1.46 -1.55 3.34
C VAL A 52 0.85 -2.95 3.27
N PRO A 53 -0.44 -3.11 3.59
CA PRO A 53 -1.10 -4.41 3.48
C PRO A 53 -1.18 -4.83 2.01
N THR A 54 -0.63 -6.01 1.70
CA THR A 54 -0.70 -6.60 0.36
C THR A 54 -1.84 -7.62 0.33
N ASN A 55 -2.66 -7.59 -0.71
CA ASN A 55 -3.83 -8.47 -0.85
C ASN A 55 -3.48 -9.95 -1.13
N GLU A 56 -2.20 -10.28 -1.34
CA GLU A 56 -1.74 -11.63 -1.62
C GLU A 56 -1.36 -12.37 -0.33
N GLY A 57 -2.39 -12.90 0.35
CA GLY A 57 -2.23 -14.02 1.29
C GLY A 57 -1.74 -13.66 2.69
N GLY A 58 -2.69 -13.57 3.62
CA GLY A 58 -2.38 -13.53 5.06
C GLY A 58 -1.61 -14.76 5.52
N ARG A 59 -0.31 -14.57 5.78
CA ARG A 59 0.61 -15.39 6.61
C ARG A 59 1.83 -14.49 6.86
N ASP A 60 1.74 -13.44 7.67
CA ASP A 60 2.06 -13.54 9.09
C ASP A 60 1.43 -12.34 9.82
N GLU A 61 0.11 -12.33 9.90
CA GLU A 61 -0.49 -11.71 11.07
C GLU A 61 -0.09 -12.58 12.25
N VAL A 62 0.79 -12.05 13.11
CA VAL A 62 0.79 -12.45 14.52
C VAL A 62 -0.56 -12.02 15.05
N VAL A 63 -1.59 -12.84 14.80
CA VAL A 63 -2.96 -12.61 15.25
C VAL A 63 -2.87 -12.38 16.75
N PRO A 64 -3.11 -11.17 17.28
CA PRO A 64 -3.29 -11.00 18.70
C PRO A 64 -4.49 -11.86 19.07
N LYS A 65 -4.24 -12.89 19.87
CA LYS A 65 -5.23 -13.86 20.35
C LYS A 65 -6.57 -13.15 20.59
N ALA A 66 -7.55 -13.49 19.76
CA ALA A 66 -8.84 -12.82 19.68
C ALA A 66 -9.43 -12.57 21.08
N ILE A 67 -9.74 -11.31 21.38
CA ILE A 67 -10.71 -10.96 22.42
C ILE A 67 -12.07 -11.37 21.86
N PRO A 68 -12.85 -12.24 22.53
CA PRO A 68 -14.12 -12.69 22.01
C PRO A 68 -15.13 -11.54 22.16
N GLY A 69 -15.47 -10.90 21.04
CA GLY A 69 -16.56 -9.93 20.96
C GLY A 69 -16.14 -8.60 20.35
N GLY A 70 -16.38 -8.44 19.06
CA GLY A 70 -16.24 -7.15 18.38
C GLY A 70 -16.07 -7.34 16.89
N ALA A 71 -17.19 -7.38 16.16
CA ALA A 71 -17.16 -7.16 14.72
C ALA A 71 -16.63 -5.74 14.49
N ILE A 72 -15.40 -5.63 13.97
CA ILE A 72 -14.82 -4.36 13.57
C ILE A 72 -15.39 -4.03 12.19
N ASP A 73 -16.39 -3.17 12.18
CA ASP A 73 -16.97 -2.59 10.98
C ASP A 73 -15.89 -1.77 10.23
N SER A 74 -15.60 -2.17 9.00
CA SER A 74 -14.69 -1.48 8.07
C SER A 74 -15.19 -0.10 7.62
N SER A 75 -16.34 0.37 8.14
CA SER A 75 -16.91 1.68 7.80
C SER A 75 -16.18 2.89 8.44
N HIS A 76 -15.17 2.69 9.30
CA HIS A 76 -14.52 3.80 10.02
C HIS A 76 -13.47 4.61 9.25
N TYR A 77 -13.13 4.27 8.00
CA TYR A 77 -12.14 5.04 7.23
C TYR A 77 -12.72 6.21 6.42
N TYR A 78 -14.04 6.44 6.49
CA TYR A 78 -14.70 7.59 5.85
C TYR A 78 -15.82 8.16 6.74
N VAL A 79 -15.48 8.92 7.79
CA VAL A 79 -16.39 9.93 8.34
C VAL A 79 -15.61 11.15 8.84
N HIS A 80 -16.01 12.30 8.28
CA HIS A 80 -15.64 13.71 8.52
C HIS A 80 -14.29 14.24 8.06
#